data_AF-A0A1H7XK90-F1
#
_entry.id   AF-A0A1H7XK90-F1
#
_cell.length_a   1.000
_cell.length_b   1.000
_cell.length_c   1.000
_cell.angle_alpha   90.00
_cell.angle_beta   90.00
_cell.angle_gamma   90.00
#
_symmetry.space_group_name_H-M   'P 1'
#
loop_
_entity.id
_entity.type
_entity.pdbx_description
1 polymer ?
#
loop_
_entity_poly.entity_id
_entity_poly.type
_entity_poly.pdbx_seq_one_letter_code
_entity_poly.pdbx_strand_id
1 'polypeptide(L)'
;MILQTEFGALELPSAWVRGAGVKDTETVTLRLAKASGSNPGAALREEIGDRPVFRVEALAGDRALSWKSGKARLIWSVPYNPTKEELAQPDHIFVREIDANGQGGPLADSRYDAKQGIVRATLPHGGTFAVASAFKTFHDLKHVPWAIDAIETMASREFIQGVSETMFDPQNEITRAEFLVMLVRALELEGSGEGRAAFGDVTSSAYYYQHVQIAAELGLVQGVGGNRFSPDTPVTRQDMMLITQRALEAADKKLEGEGALDAFADGDEVAEYAKSSAALLAGSGIVNGMNGKIAPKAYFTRAQAAVILERIWNWELIKTVNR
;
A
#
# COMPACT_ATOMS: atom_id res chain seq x y z
N MET A 1 -21.05 8.32 -10.62
CA MET A 1 -21.74 9.50 -10.03
C MET A 1 -20.70 10.31 -9.29
N ILE A 2 -20.77 11.64 -9.31
CA ILE A 2 -19.84 12.51 -8.56
C ILE A 2 -20.68 13.37 -7.62
N LEU A 3 -20.37 13.33 -6.33
CA LEU A 3 -20.92 14.20 -5.30
C LEU A 3 -19.87 15.27 -4.99
N GLN A 4 -20.16 16.53 -5.28
CA GLN A 4 -19.24 17.63 -5.03
C GLN A 4 -19.72 18.50 -3.87
N THR A 5 -18.81 18.81 -2.95
CA THR A 5 -19.04 19.64 -1.76
C THR A 5 -17.87 20.61 -1.58
N GLU A 6 -17.96 21.51 -0.62
CA GLU A 6 -16.82 22.34 -0.19
C GLU A 6 -15.66 21.52 0.42
N PHE A 7 -15.91 20.27 0.83
CA PHE A 7 -14.92 19.36 1.43
C PHE A 7 -14.31 18.37 0.43
N GLY A 8 -14.59 18.56 -0.86
CA GLY A 8 -14.09 17.73 -1.94
C GLY A 8 -15.19 17.09 -2.79
N ALA A 9 -14.74 16.32 -3.77
CA ALA A 9 -15.56 15.49 -4.63
C ALA A 9 -15.42 14.02 -4.24
N LEU A 10 -16.54 13.32 -4.17
CA LEU A 10 -16.61 11.88 -3.98
C LEU A 10 -17.11 11.24 -5.29
N GLU A 11 -16.26 10.44 -5.92
CA GLU A 11 -16.61 9.68 -7.10
C GLU A 11 -17.05 8.27 -6.71
N LEU A 12 -18.21 7.89 -7.23
CA LEU A 12 -18.87 6.63 -6.96
C LEU A 12 -18.92 5.77 -8.22
N PRO A 13 -18.19 4.64 -8.25
CA PRO A 13 -18.31 3.65 -9.31
C PRO A 13 -19.72 3.06 -9.36
N SER A 14 -20.22 2.78 -10.56
CA SER A 14 -21.54 2.17 -10.77
C SER A 14 -21.68 0.80 -10.09
N ALA A 15 -20.57 0.09 -9.86
CA ALA A 15 -20.54 -1.18 -9.16
C ALA A 15 -20.57 -1.06 -7.63
N TRP A 16 -20.30 0.12 -7.05
CA TRP A 16 -20.18 0.29 -5.60
C TRP A 16 -21.47 -0.07 -4.87
N VAL A 17 -22.61 0.41 -5.38
CA VAL A 17 -23.93 0.13 -4.79
C VAL A 17 -24.23 -1.38 -4.74
N ARG A 18 -23.82 -2.15 -5.76
CA ARG A 18 -24.02 -3.62 -5.77
C ARG A 18 -23.21 -4.33 -4.70
N GLY A 19 -22.01 -3.83 -4.39
CA GLY A 19 -21.14 -4.40 -3.35
C GLY A 19 -21.46 -3.92 -1.92
N ALA A 20 -22.19 -2.82 -1.77
CA ALA A 20 -22.43 -2.17 -0.49
C ALA A 20 -23.55 -2.80 0.36
N GLY A 21 -24.13 -3.93 -0.05
CA GLY A 21 -25.12 -4.66 0.77
C GLY A 21 -26.43 -3.88 0.98
N VAL A 22 -26.92 -3.22 -0.07
CA VAL A 22 -28.12 -2.37 -0.05
C VAL A 22 -29.42 -3.13 -0.37
N LYS A 23 -29.43 -4.45 -0.20
CA LYS A 23 -30.61 -5.26 -0.50
C LYS A 23 -31.78 -4.82 0.41
N ASP A 24 -32.97 -4.73 -0.17
CA ASP A 24 -34.22 -4.42 0.54
C ASP A 24 -34.27 -3.02 1.18
N THR A 25 -33.54 -2.04 0.62
CA THR A 25 -33.61 -0.63 1.03
C THR A 25 -34.17 0.25 -0.09
N GLU A 26 -35.01 1.22 0.27
CA GLU A 26 -35.54 2.20 -0.68
C GLU A 26 -34.57 3.36 -0.94
N THR A 27 -33.71 3.67 0.05
CA THR A 27 -32.82 4.83 -0.01
C THR A 27 -31.40 4.47 0.38
N VAL A 28 -30.44 4.99 -0.39
CA VAL A 28 -29.02 4.97 -0.06
C VAL A 28 -28.56 6.41 0.12
N THR A 29 -28.06 6.74 1.31
CA THR A 29 -27.55 8.08 1.62
C THR A 29 -26.04 8.05 1.65
N LEU A 30 -25.41 9.01 0.98
CA LEU A 30 -23.98 9.27 1.04
C LEU A 30 -23.75 10.66 1.62
N ARG A 31 -22.87 10.74 2.60
CA ARG A 31 -22.53 12.00 3.27
C ARG A 31 -21.04 12.24 3.15
N LEU A 32 -20.69 13.41 2.65
CA LEU A 32 -19.36 13.99 2.72
C LEU A 32 -19.49 15.30 3.51
N ALA A 33 -18.84 15.36 4.66
CA ALA A 33 -18.96 16.50 5.57
C ALA A 33 -17.62 16.84 6.21
N LYS A 34 -17.49 18.07 6.72
CA LYS A 34 -16.40 18.41 7.65
C LYS A 34 -16.46 17.52 8.87
N ALA A 35 -15.33 16.98 9.30
CA ALA A 35 -15.23 16.29 10.58
C ALA A 35 -15.03 17.29 11.73
N SER A 36 -16.06 18.10 12.02
CA SER A 36 -16.02 19.00 13.17
C SER A 36 -15.92 18.18 14.47
N GLY A 37 -14.86 18.38 15.26
CA GLY A 37 -14.65 17.69 16.53
C GLY A 37 -13.83 16.40 16.47
N SER A 38 -13.28 16.02 15.31
CA SER A 38 -12.19 15.04 15.29
C SER A 38 -11.01 15.63 16.05
N ASN A 39 -10.66 15.05 17.20
CA ASN A 39 -9.48 15.43 17.97
C ASN A 39 -8.38 14.41 17.66
N PRO A 40 -7.55 14.63 16.61
CA PRO A 40 -6.42 13.75 16.36
C PRO A 40 -5.59 13.60 17.63
N GLY A 41 -5.13 12.38 17.88
CA GLY A 41 -4.20 12.07 18.94
C GLY A 41 -2.95 12.94 18.82
N ALA A 42 -2.23 13.13 19.92
CA ALA A 42 -1.09 14.05 19.97
C ALA A 42 -0.06 13.80 18.86
N ALA A 43 0.18 12.53 18.50
CA ALA A 43 1.09 12.12 17.43
C ALA A 43 0.67 12.65 16.04
N LEU A 44 -0.64 12.72 15.76
CA LEU A 44 -1.14 13.06 14.42
C LEU A 44 -1.35 14.56 14.21
N ARG A 45 -1.37 15.35 15.29
CA ARG A 45 -1.65 16.80 15.21
C ARG A 45 -0.61 17.55 14.38
N GLU A 46 0.65 17.12 14.45
CA GLU A 46 1.73 17.74 13.68
C GLU A 46 1.60 17.41 12.18
N GLU A 47 1.37 16.14 11.85
CA GLU A 47 1.20 15.68 10.46
C GLU A 47 -0.04 16.28 9.79
N ILE A 48 -1.13 16.46 10.54
CA ILE A 48 -2.39 17.01 10.03
C ILE A 48 -2.34 18.53 10.03
N GLY A 49 -1.96 19.19 11.13
CA GLY A 49 -1.98 20.65 11.25
C GLY A 49 -3.35 21.23 10.91
N ASP A 50 -3.38 22.27 10.07
CA ASP A 50 -4.61 22.94 9.61
C ASP A 50 -5.19 22.34 8.31
N ARG A 51 -4.70 21.17 7.89
CA ARG A 51 -5.10 20.53 6.63
C ARG A 51 -6.55 20.01 6.68
N PRO A 52 -7.18 19.78 5.51
CA PRO A 52 -8.56 19.30 5.45
C PRO A 52 -8.79 18.01 6.24
N VAL A 53 -9.83 18.01 7.08
CA VAL A 53 -10.37 16.82 7.76
C VAL A 53 -11.83 16.65 7.39
N PHE A 54 -12.17 15.46 6.91
CA PHE A 54 -13.48 15.15 6.35
C PHE A 54 -13.99 13.79 6.84
N ARG A 55 -15.31 13.62 6.79
CA ARG A 55 -15.99 12.38 7.12
C ARG A 55 -16.78 11.89 5.92
N VAL A 56 -16.69 10.60 5.66
CA VAL A 56 -17.49 9.89 4.66
C VAL A 56 -18.35 8.84 5.34
N GLU A 57 -19.66 8.94 5.13
CA GLU A 57 -20.63 7.95 5.62
C GLU A 57 -21.48 7.46 4.46
N ALA A 58 -21.84 6.17 4.51
CA ALA A 58 -22.87 5.62 3.66
C ALA A 58 -23.91 4.85 4.48
N LEU A 59 -25.19 5.04 4.14
CA LEU A 59 -26.32 4.48 4.86
C LEU A 59 -27.30 3.83 3.86
N ALA A 60 -27.90 2.70 4.23
CA ALA A 60 -29.08 2.12 3.59
C ALA A 60 -30.28 2.28 4.53
N GLY A 61 -31.19 3.20 4.21
CA GLY A 61 -32.09 3.78 5.20
C GLY A 61 -31.27 4.41 6.34
N ASP A 62 -31.47 3.94 7.57
CA ASP A 62 -30.72 4.37 8.75
C ASP A 62 -29.52 3.46 9.10
N ARG A 63 -29.33 2.36 8.36
CA ARG A 63 -28.27 1.40 8.65
C ARG A 63 -26.96 1.83 8.01
N ALA A 64 -25.92 1.99 8.82
CA ALA A 64 -24.55 2.18 8.34
C ALA A 64 -24.14 1.03 7.42
N LEU A 65 -23.67 1.41 6.22
CA LEU A 65 -23.08 0.48 5.29
C LEU A 65 -21.61 0.33 5.65
N SER A 66 -21.22 -0.89 6.02
CA SER A 66 -19.82 -1.29 5.98
C SER A 66 -19.57 -1.81 4.57
N TRP A 67 -18.91 -1.01 3.74
CA TRP A 67 -18.28 -1.53 2.54
C TRP A 67 -16.84 -1.82 2.89
N LYS A 68 -16.39 -3.03 2.58
CA LYS A 68 -14.97 -3.27 2.37
C LYS A 68 -14.71 -2.97 0.91
N SER A 69 -13.69 -2.19 0.60
CA SER A 69 -13.29 -1.93 -0.78
C SER A 69 -12.91 -3.24 -1.46
N GLY A 70 -13.89 -3.87 -2.11
CA GLY A 70 -13.64 -4.82 -3.18
C GLY A 70 -13.33 -4.07 -4.47
N LYS A 71 -13.83 -4.59 -5.60
CA LYS A 71 -13.60 -4.02 -6.94
C LYS A 71 -14.23 -2.64 -7.20
N ALA A 72 -14.91 -2.05 -6.23
CA ALA A 72 -15.56 -0.76 -6.37
C ALA A 72 -15.11 0.18 -5.25
N ARG A 73 -14.16 1.06 -5.59
CA ARG A 73 -13.48 1.98 -4.69
C ARG A 73 -14.14 3.35 -4.76
N LEU A 74 -14.49 3.93 -3.61
CA LEU A 74 -14.85 5.34 -3.56
C LEU A 74 -13.57 6.16 -3.71
N ILE A 75 -13.59 7.13 -4.60
CA ILE A 75 -12.46 8.04 -4.78
C ILE A 75 -12.88 9.38 -4.20
N TRP A 76 -12.13 9.84 -3.20
CA TRP A 76 -12.25 11.19 -2.70
C TRP A 76 -11.14 12.06 -3.30
N SER A 77 -11.47 13.31 -3.60
CA SER A 77 -10.48 14.32 -3.98
C SER A 77 -10.86 15.69 -3.45
N VAL A 78 -9.87 16.54 -3.21
CA VAL A 78 -10.08 17.94 -2.81
C VAL A 78 -9.02 18.84 -3.45
N PRO A 79 -9.38 20.04 -3.94
CA PRO A 79 -8.39 21.06 -4.26
C PRO A 79 -7.48 21.30 -3.06
N TYR A 80 -6.17 21.29 -3.30
CA TYR A 80 -5.18 21.44 -2.26
C TYR A 80 -4.08 22.35 -2.75
N ASN A 81 -3.71 23.34 -1.95
CA ASN A 81 -2.64 24.27 -2.26
C ASN A 81 -1.51 24.04 -1.25
N PRO A 82 -0.52 23.18 -1.56
CA PRO A 82 0.51 22.84 -0.60
C PRO A 82 1.38 24.05 -0.24
N THR A 83 2.00 24.01 0.94
CA THR A 83 3.02 25.00 1.32
C THR A 83 4.27 24.86 0.45
N LYS A 84 5.22 25.80 0.57
CA LYS A 84 6.50 25.70 -0.16
C LYS A 84 7.30 24.47 0.26
N GLU A 85 7.25 24.15 1.55
CA GLU A 85 7.91 22.99 2.14
C GLU A 85 7.29 21.69 1.61
N GLU A 86 5.97 21.60 1.54
CA GLU A 86 5.27 20.45 0.98
C GLU A 86 5.53 20.29 -0.52
N LEU A 87 5.60 21.39 -1.28
CA LEU A 87 5.94 21.35 -2.71
C LEU A 87 7.37 20.89 -2.99
N ALA A 88 8.28 21.01 -2.02
CA ALA A 88 9.64 20.48 -2.19
C ALA A 88 9.66 18.94 -2.17
N GLN A 89 8.64 18.31 -1.58
CA GLN A 89 8.53 16.86 -1.37
C GLN A 89 7.06 16.41 -1.50
N PRO A 90 6.43 16.54 -2.68
CA PRO A 90 4.98 16.35 -2.84
C PRO A 90 4.50 14.93 -2.56
N ASP A 91 5.36 13.92 -2.70
CA ASP A 91 5.04 12.52 -2.44
C ASP A 91 4.84 12.21 -0.95
N HIS A 92 5.19 13.16 -0.07
CA HIS A 92 4.97 13.11 1.37
C HIS A 92 3.61 13.65 1.79
N ILE A 93 2.80 14.15 0.84
CA ILE A 93 1.40 14.52 1.06
C ILE A 93 0.51 13.31 0.81
N PHE A 94 -0.28 12.93 1.80
CA PHE A 94 -1.15 11.76 1.75
C PHE A 94 -2.44 11.98 2.51
N VAL A 95 -3.34 11.00 2.46
CA VAL A 95 -4.54 10.96 3.29
C VAL A 95 -4.35 9.87 4.33
N ARG A 96 -4.74 10.12 5.58
CA ARG A 96 -4.74 9.12 6.65
C ARG A 96 -6.11 8.99 7.29
N GLU A 97 -6.43 7.81 7.78
CA GLU A 97 -7.61 7.59 8.60
C GLU A 97 -7.41 8.13 10.02
N ILE A 98 -8.50 8.56 10.64
CA ILE A 98 -8.61 8.87 12.06
C ILE A 98 -9.75 8.01 12.66
N ASP A 99 -9.36 7.08 13.52
CA ASP A 99 -10.25 6.21 14.28
C ASP A 99 -10.90 6.96 15.49
N ALA A 100 -11.77 6.25 16.21
CA ALA A 100 -12.47 6.82 17.37
C ALA A 100 -11.54 7.21 18.53
N ASN A 101 -10.32 6.68 18.58
CA ASN A 101 -9.30 7.00 19.58
C ASN A 101 -8.36 8.12 19.13
N GLY A 102 -8.60 8.70 17.95
CA GLY A 102 -7.73 9.70 17.34
C GLY A 102 -6.42 9.11 16.82
N GLN A 103 -6.35 7.80 16.60
CA GLN A 103 -5.24 7.09 15.95
C GLN A 103 -5.63 6.74 14.52
N GLY A 104 -4.77 6.05 13.78
CA GLY A 104 -5.09 5.56 12.43
C GLY A 104 -3.86 5.54 11.54
N GLY A 105 -4.00 4.93 10.36
CA GLY A 105 -2.91 4.76 9.41
C GLY A 105 -3.08 5.58 8.12
N PRO A 106 -2.00 5.77 7.37
CA PRO A 106 -2.04 6.38 6.05
C PRO A 106 -2.74 5.48 5.03
N LEU A 107 -3.42 6.10 4.08
CA LEU A 107 -4.09 5.42 2.99
C LEU A 107 -3.10 5.05 1.88
N ALA A 108 -3.00 3.77 1.52
CA ALA A 108 -2.08 3.25 0.49
C ALA A 108 -2.26 3.96 -0.85
N ASP A 109 -3.50 4.07 -1.31
CA ASP A 109 -3.81 4.71 -2.58
C ASP A 109 -4.25 6.16 -2.38
N SER A 110 -3.37 6.96 -1.77
CA SER A 110 -3.53 8.41 -1.61
C SER A 110 -2.29 9.18 -2.04
N ARG A 111 -2.47 10.37 -2.64
CA ARG A 111 -1.38 11.22 -3.16
C ARG A 111 -1.86 12.65 -3.44
N TYR A 112 -0.90 13.56 -3.53
CA TYR A 112 -1.10 14.86 -4.18
C TYR A 112 -0.84 14.73 -5.69
N ASP A 113 -1.81 15.16 -6.50
CA ASP A 113 -1.67 15.28 -7.95
C ASP A 113 -1.35 16.74 -8.29
N ALA A 114 -0.06 17.02 -8.53
CA ALA A 114 0.42 18.36 -8.86
C ALA A 114 -0.12 18.89 -10.19
N LYS A 115 -0.52 18.03 -11.14
CA LYS A 115 -1.08 18.48 -12.43
C LYS A 115 -2.49 19.01 -12.26
N GLN A 116 -3.25 18.41 -11.36
CA GLN A 116 -4.64 18.80 -11.07
C GLN A 116 -4.76 19.76 -9.89
N GLY A 117 -3.73 19.89 -9.05
CA GLY A 117 -3.78 20.71 -7.84
C GLY A 117 -4.73 20.13 -6.79
N ILE A 118 -4.82 18.80 -6.70
CA ILE A 118 -5.72 18.11 -5.78
C ILE A 118 -4.96 17.09 -4.93
N VAL A 119 -5.45 16.83 -3.72
CA VAL A 119 -5.17 15.57 -3.04
C VAL A 119 -6.27 14.58 -3.40
N ARG A 120 -5.90 13.33 -3.69
CA ARG A 120 -6.81 12.24 -4.04
C ARG A 120 -6.52 11.02 -3.17
N ALA A 121 -7.58 10.31 -2.78
CA ALA A 121 -7.46 9.02 -2.10
C ALA A 121 -8.56 8.05 -2.54
N THR A 122 -8.22 6.77 -2.62
CA THR A 122 -9.20 5.67 -2.56
C THR A 122 -9.58 5.44 -1.11
N LEU A 123 -10.88 5.44 -0.80
CA LEU A 123 -11.38 5.19 0.56
C LEU A 123 -11.80 3.72 0.72
N PRO A 124 -11.16 2.96 1.62
CA PRO A 124 -11.44 1.53 1.79
C PRO A 124 -12.81 1.27 2.40
N HIS A 125 -13.27 2.18 3.27
CA HIS A 125 -14.55 2.14 3.97
C HIS A 125 -14.98 3.57 4.36
N GLY A 126 -16.11 3.69 5.06
CA GLY A 126 -16.55 4.95 5.66
C GLY A 126 -15.73 5.27 6.90
N GLY A 127 -15.56 6.53 7.22
CA GLY A 127 -14.68 6.93 8.31
C GLY A 127 -14.39 8.42 8.34
N THR A 128 -13.51 8.80 9.26
CA THR A 128 -12.93 10.14 9.32
C THR A 128 -11.52 10.07 8.74
N PHE A 129 -11.19 11.04 7.88
CA PHE A 129 -9.93 11.08 7.16
C PHE A 129 -9.37 12.50 7.18
N ALA A 130 -8.05 12.61 7.09
CA ALA A 130 -7.35 13.89 7.01
C ALA A 130 -6.29 13.86 5.92
N VAL A 131 -6.12 14.99 5.24
CA VAL A 131 -4.88 15.24 4.50
C VAL A 131 -3.77 15.46 5.54
N ALA A 132 -2.62 14.83 5.31
CA ALA A 132 -1.46 14.91 6.16
C ALA A 132 -0.20 15.08 5.32
N SER A 133 0.84 15.61 5.95
CA SER A 133 2.20 15.61 5.40
C SER A 133 3.18 15.24 6.50
N ALA A 134 4.03 14.26 6.22
CA ALA A 134 5.05 13.79 7.15
C ALA A 134 6.35 13.52 6.42
N PHE A 135 7.49 13.77 7.07
CA PHE A 135 8.80 13.47 6.52
C PHE A 135 9.59 12.60 7.50
N LYS A 136 9.95 11.39 7.06
CA LYS A 136 10.80 10.45 7.81
C LYS A 136 12.06 10.17 6.99
N THR A 137 13.22 10.28 7.65
CA THR A 137 14.53 9.96 7.10
C THR A 137 15.37 9.17 8.10
N PHE A 138 16.51 8.65 7.65
CA PHE A 138 17.43 7.84 8.45
C PHE A 138 18.89 8.24 8.19
N HIS A 139 19.76 8.06 9.18
CA HIS A 139 21.15 8.55 9.14
C HIS A 139 22.07 7.72 8.23
N ASP A 140 21.67 6.50 7.88
CA ASP A 140 22.49 5.52 7.17
C ASP A 140 22.20 5.43 5.67
N LEU A 141 21.37 6.32 5.12
CA LEU A 141 20.95 6.25 3.71
C LEU A 141 22.01 6.74 2.71
N LYS A 142 23.06 7.43 3.17
CA LYS A 142 24.11 8.01 2.32
C LYS A 142 24.82 7.01 1.40
N HIS A 143 24.77 5.72 1.72
CA HIS A 143 25.39 4.65 0.94
C HIS A 143 24.47 4.04 -0.13
N VAL A 144 23.21 4.48 -0.18
CA VAL A 144 22.20 4.03 -1.16
C VAL A 144 21.44 5.22 -1.75
N PRO A 145 22.12 6.22 -2.36
CA PRO A 145 21.45 7.41 -2.90
C PRO A 145 20.32 7.10 -3.89
N TRP A 146 20.42 5.98 -4.60
CA TRP A 146 19.39 5.49 -5.53
C TRP A 146 18.09 5.02 -4.87
N ALA A 147 18.06 4.86 -3.55
CA ALA A 147 16.93 4.37 -2.78
C ALA A 147 16.39 5.41 -1.77
N ILE A 148 17.04 6.57 -1.62
CA ILE A 148 16.69 7.55 -0.58
C ILE A 148 15.23 7.96 -0.71
N ASP A 149 14.82 8.45 -1.87
CA ASP A 149 13.46 8.94 -2.09
C ASP A 149 12.41 7.85 -1.83
N ALA A 150 12.67 6.63 -2.31
CA ALA A 150 11.78 5.49 -2.07
C ALA A 150 11.68 5.12 -0.59
N ILE A 151 12.81 5.12 0.14
CA ILE A 151 12.84 4.82 1.58
C ILE A 151 12.10 5.92 2.35
N GLU A 152 12.41 7.18 2.10
CA GLU A 152 11.81 8.31 2.82
C GLU A 152 10.32 8.42 2.54
N THR A 153 9.89 8.25 1.27
CA THR A 153 8.47 8.28 0.88
C THR A 153 7.69 7.15 1.54
N MET A 154 8.18 5.91 1.43
CA MET A 154 7.49 4.75 2.01
C MET A 154 7.51 4.76 3.54
N ALA A 155 8.55 5.32 4.17
CA ALA A 155 8.65 5.43 5.62
C ALA A 155 7.75 6.55 6.17
N SER A 156 7.64 7.67 5.46
CA SER A 156 6.73 8.77 5.78
C SER A 156 5.26 8.36 5.71
N ARG A 157 4.98 7.29 4.94
CA ARG A 157 3.67 6.64 4.83
C ARG A 157 3.56 5.40 5.71
N GLU A 158 4.45 5.20 6.68
CA GLU A 158 4.43 4.07 7.63
C GLU A 158 4.42 2.65 7.00
N PHE A 159 4.58 2.53 5.68
CA PHE A 159 4.57 1.25 4.96
C PHE A 159 5.87 0.48 5.19
N ILE A 160 6.97 1.20 5.40
CA ILE A 160 8.23 0.64 5.88
C ILE A 160 8.62 1.29 7.20
N GLN A 161 9.38 0.56 8.01
CA GLN A 161 9.90 1.02 9.30
C GLN A 161 11.40 0.80 9.37
N GLY A 162 12.10 1.69 10.06
CA GLY A 162 13.51 1.52 10.39
C GLY A 162 13.74 0.35 11.34
N VAL A 163 14.99 -0.09 11.44
CA VAL A 163 15.43 -1.02 12.51
C VAL A 163 15.57 -0.29 13.85
N SER A 164 15.60 1.05 13.81
CA SER A 164 15.45 1.94 14.95
C SER A 164 14.80 3.26 14.49
N GLU A 165 14.63 4.21 15.41
CA GLU A 165 14.13 5.54 15.07
C GLU A 165 14.98 6.31 14.06
N THR A 166 16.29 6.00 13.99
CA THR A 166 17.27 6.75 13.20
C THR A 166 18.00 5.92 12.16
N MET A 167 17.79 4.61 12.12
CA MET A 167 18.50 3.68 11.22
C MET A 167 17.52 2.84 10.40
N PHE A 168 17.79 2.68 9.11
CA PHE A 168 17.00 1.84 8.22
C PHE A 168 17.62 0.48 7.90
N ASP A 169 18.95 0.40 7.96
CA ASP A 169 19.77 -0.74 7.53
C ASP A 169 19.54 -1.15 6.05
N PRO A 170 19.82 -0.23 5.10
CA PRO A 170 19.41 -0.38 3.70
C PRO A 170 20.06 -1.55 2.95
N GLN A 171 21.25 -1.98 3.39
CA GLN A 171 22.05 -3.01 2.72
C GLN A 171 21.80 -4.41 3.28
N ASN A 172 21.15 -4.53 4.44
CA ASN A 172 20.82 -5.82 5.00
C ASN A 172 19.79 -6.57 4.14
N GLU A 173 19.93 -7.88 4.09
CA GLU A 173 19.02 -8.76 3.38
C GLU A 173 17.66 -8.75 4.11
N ILE A 174 16.59 -8.52 3.35
CA ILE A 174 15.25 -8.49 3.93
C ILE A 174 14.75 -9.90 4.18
N THR A 175 14.22 -10.13 5.38
CA THR A 175 13.63 -11.42 5.73
C THR A 175 12.24 -11.59 5.11
N ARG A 176 11.77 -12.84 5.04
CA ARG A 176 10.42 -13.18 4.53
C ARG A 176 9.32 -12.49 5.31
N ALA A 177 9.45 -12.40 6.62
CA ALA A 177 8.49 -11.71 7.47
C ALA A 177 8.48 -10.19 7.22
N GLU A 178 9.65 -9.55 7.20
CA GLU A 178 9.74 -8.10 6.98
C GLU A 178 9.17 -7.70 5.62
N PHE A 179 9.54 -8.41 4.54
CA PHE A 179 9.06 -8.10 3.20
C PHE A 179 7.53 -8.19 3.11
N LEU A 180 6.96 -9.23 3.73
CA LEU A 180 5.53 -9.47 3.73
C LEU A 180 4.77 -8.41 4.55
N VAL A 181 5.30 -8.00 5.70
CA VAL A 181 4.73 -6.90 6.50
C VAL A 181 4.69 -5.61 5.68
N MET A 182 5.79 -5.25 5.04
CA MET A 182 5.86 -4.02 4.24
C MET A 182 4.86 -4.06 3.07
N LEU A 183 4.77 -5.20 2.39
CA LEU A 183 3.88 -5.37 1.24
C LEU A 183 2.39 -5.35 1.62
N VAL A 184 2.02 -6.01 2.73
CA VAL A 184 0.64 -5.99 3.25
C VAL A 184 0.22 -4.58 3.63
N ARG A 185 1.09 -3.79 4.25
CA ARG A 185 0.83 -2.38 4.59
C ARG A 185 0.71 -1.50 3.35
N ALA A 186 1.69 -1.56 2.45
CA ALA A 186 1.75 -0.73 1.25
C ALA A 186 0.57 -0.95 0.27
N LEU A 187 -0.09 -2.11 0.36
CA LEU A 187 -1.24 -2.47 -0.48
C LEU A 187 -2.57 -2.47 0.28
N GLU A 188 -2.57 -2.12 1.57
CA GLU A 188 -3.76 -2.19 2.44
C GLU A 188 -4.46 -3.55 2.34
N LEU A 189 -3.69 -4.64 2.37
CA LEU A 189 -4.27 -5.96 2.29
C LEU A 189 -5.00 -6.27 3.59
N GLU A 190 -6.31 -6.39 3.50
CA GLU A 190 -7.17 -6.78 4.60
C GLU A 190 -7.48 -8.28 4.55
N GLY A 191 -7.50 -8.88 5.73
CA GLY A 191 -7.97 -10.24 5.96
C GLY A 191 -8.48 -10.36 7.38
N SER A 192 -9.32 -11.36 7.64
CA SER A 192 -9.70 -11.68 9.02
C SER A 192 -8.48 -12.10 9.84
N GLY A 193 -7.45 -12.65 9.19
CA GLY A 193 -6.38 -13.40 9.83
C GLY A 193 -6.89 -14.71 10.44
N GLU A 194 -8.14 -15.10 10.15
CA GLU A 194 -8.84 -16.26 10.67
C GLU A 194 -9.07 -17.28 9.54
N GLY A 195 -9.27 -18.55 9.89
CA GLY A 195 -9.63 -19.60 8.91
C GLY A 195 -8.48 -20.44 8.36
N ARG A 196 -7.22 -20.08 8.61
CA ARG A 196 -6.07 -20.97 8.43
C ARG A 196 -5.34 -21.19 9.74
N ALA A 197 -4.91 -22.42 10.01
CA ALA A 197 -4.04 -22.69 11.14
C ALA A 197 -2.71 -21.93 10.96
N ALA A 198 -2.28 -21.23 12.01
CA ALA A 198 -1.01 -20.53 12.00
C ALA A 198 0.17 -21.50 11.77
N PHE A 199 1.21 -21.02 11.09
CA PHE A 199 2.45 -21.74 10.96
C PHE A 199 3.07 -21.97 12.35
N GLY A 200 3.64 -23.15 12.59
CA GLY A 200 4.15 -23.56 13.90
C GLY A 200 5.38 -22.76 14.36
N ASP A 201 6.04 -22.05 13.46
CA ASP A 201 7.18 -21.16 13.72
C ASP A 201 6.81 -19.67 13.74
N VAL A 202 5.52 -19.34 13.79
CA VAL A 202 5.02 -17.96 13.86
C VAL A 202 4.18 -17.78 15.12
N THR A 203 4.77 -17.14 16.14
CA THR A 203 4.13 -16.93 17.44
C THR A 203 3.14 -15.77 17.39
N SER A 204 2.05 -15.85 18.16
CA SER A 204 1.02 -14.80 18.23
C SER A 204 1.50 -13.45 18.77
N SER A 205 2.66 -13.43 19.44
CA SER A 205 3.30 -12.20 19.93
C SER A 205 4.27 -11.58 18.93
N ALA A 206 4.58 -12.24 17.81
CA ALA A 206 5.46 -11.69 16.79
C ALA A 206 4.79 -10.50 16.08
N TYR A 207 5.54 -9.42 15.85
CA TYR A 207 5.01 -8.21 15.19
C TYR A 207 4.46 -8.49 13.78
N TYR A 208 4.97 -9.54 13.12
CA TYR A 208 4.54 -9.98 11.79
C TYR A 208 3.38 -10.99 11.83
N TYR A 209 2.92 -11.45 13.00
CA TYR A 209 1.93 -12.52 13.12
C TYR A 209 0.68 -12.25 12.27
N GLN A 210 0.02 -11.11 12.50
CA GLN A 210 -1.22 -10.77 11.79
C GLN A 210 -1.00 -10.63 10.28
N HIS A 211 0.11 -10.01 9.86
CA HIS A 211 0.44 -9.83 8.44
C HIS A 211 0.66 -11.19 7.76
N VAL A 212 1.35 -12.12 8.42
CA VAL A 212 1.54 -13.49 7.92
C VAL A 212 0.21 -14.24 7.84
N GLN A 213 -0.69 -14.08 8.82
CA GLN A 213 -2.03 -14.68 8.74
C GLN A 213 -2.82 -14.14 7.54
N ILE A 214 -2.88 -12.82 7.36
CA ILE A 214 -3.55 -12.17 6.24
C ILE A 214 -2.96 -12.67 4.91
N ALA A 215 -1.64 -12.70 4.78
CA ALA A 215 -1.00 -13.16 3.55
C ALA A 215 -1.24 -14.64 3.27
N ALA A 216 -1.37 -15.48 4.30
CA ALA A 216 -1.70 -16.88 4.14
C ALA A 216 -3.18 -17.10 3.77
N GLU A 217 -4.09 -16.32 4.35
CA GLU A 217 -5.53 -16.28 4.02
C GLU A 217 -5.74 -15.87 2.56
N LEU A 218 -5.05 -14.81 2.14
CA LEU A 218 -5.10 -14.27 0.77
C LEU A 218 -4.27 -15.09 -0.24
N GLY A 219 -3.58 -16.15 0.20
CA GLY A 219 -2.84 -17.05 -0.68
C GLY A 219 -1.53 -16.50 -1.24
N LEU A 220 -1.00 -15.40 -0.70
CA LEU A 220 0.30 -14.84 -1.08
C LEU A 220 1.41 -15.85 -0.78
N VAL A 221 1.33 -16.51 0.37
CA VAL A 221 2.32 -17.48 0.86
C VAL A 221 1.69 -18.80 1.26
N GLN A 222 2.42 -19.90 1.07
CA GLN A 222 1.99 -21.26 1.42
C GLN A 222 2.86 -21.90 2.53
N GLY A 223 3.92 -21.21 2.96
CA GLY A 223 4.97 -21.77 3.82
C GLY A 223 6.04 -22.51 3.03
N VAL A 224 6.99 -23.11 3.75
CA VAL A 224 8.14 -23.85 3.21
C VAL A 224 8.04 -25.37 3.45
N GLY A 225 6.85 -25.85 3.83
CA GLY A 225 6.60 -27.24 4.23
C GLY A 225 6.80 -27.48 5.72
N GLY A 226 6.34 -28.64 6.22
CA GLY A 226 6.46 -29.03 7.62
C GLY A 226 5.77 -28.09 8.61
N ASN A 227 4.66 -27.44 8.20
CA ASN A 227 3.96 -26.41 8.95
C ASN A 227 4.83 -25.19 9.33
N ARG A 228 5.76 -24.78 8.47
CA ARG A 228 6.65 -23.63 8.69
C ARG A 228 6.49 -22.53 7.67
N PHE A 229 6.70 -21.28 8.10
CA PHE A 229 6.79 -20.08 7.27
C PHE A 229 8.24 -19.66 6.99
N SER A 230 9.13 -19.90 7.95
CA SER A 230 10.53 -19.44 8.00
C SER A 230 10.65 -17.91 7.97
N PRO A 231 10.16 -17.21 9.01
CA PRO A 231 10.06 -15.75 9.04
C PRO A 231 11.40 -15.04 8.84
N ASP A 232 12.47 -15.56 9.45
CA ASP A 232 13.79 -14.91 9.50
C ASP A 232 14.70 -15.27 8.31
N THR A 233 14.21 -16.08 7.36
CA THR A 233 15.00 -16.44 6.17
C THR A 233 14.99 -15.29 5.16
N PRO A 234 16.13 -14.90 4.59
CA PRO A 234 16.20 -13.93 3.51
C PRO A 234 15.33 -14.33 2.30
N VAL A 235 14.71 -13.34 1.66
CA VAL A 235 13.86 -13.56 0.49
C VAL A 235 14.72 -13.59 -0.78
N THR A 236 14.57 -14.62 -1.60
CA THR A 236 15.15 -14.64 -2.96
C THR A 236 14.34 -13.73 -3.89
N ARG A 237 14.99 -13.17 -4.92
CA ARG A 237 14.30 -12.28 -5.86
C ARG A 237 13.13 -12.95 -6.59
N GLN A 238 13.22 -14.24 -6.93
CA GLN A 238 12.10 -14.98 -7.52
C GLN A 238 10.92 -15.19 -6.56
N ASP A 239 11.19 -15.43 -5.27
CA ASP A 239 10.12 -15.52 -4.27
C ASP A 239 9.48 -14.16 -4.02
N MET A 240 10.28 -13.09 -3.96
CA MET A 240 9.79 -11.72 -3.89
C MET A 240 8.84 -11.43 -5.05
N MET A 241 9.23 -11.78 -6.29
CA MET A 241 8.38 -11.55 -7.47
C MET A 241 7.07 -12.33 -7.41
N LEU A 242 7.11 -13.61 -6.99
CA LEU A 242 5.90 -14.40 -6.80
C LEU A 242 4.95 -13.76 -5.76
N ILE A 243 5.49 -13.41 -4.60
CA ILE A 243 4.70 -12.85 -3.49
C ILE A 243 4.11 -11.49 -3.90
N THR A 244 4.91 -10.62 -4.53
CA THR A 244 4.48 -9.31 -5.03
C THR A 244 3.34 -9.43 -6.03
N GLN A 245 3.45 -10.32 -7.03
CA GLN A 245 2.40 -10.49 -8.04
C GLN A 245 1.09 -10.99 -7.42
N ARG A 246 1.15 -11.95 -6.48
CA ARG A 246 -0.04 -12.41 -5.74
C ARG A 246 -0.65 -11.32 -4.88
N ALA A 247 0.17 -10.51 -4.22
CA ALA A 247 -0.30 -9.40 -3.41
C ALA A 247 -1.00 -8.33 -4.25
N LEU A 248 -0.46 -8.02 -5.43
CA LEU A 248 -1.10 -7.13 -6.39
C LEU A 248 -2.45 -7.67 -6.87
N GLU A 249 -2.56 -8.98 -7.13
CA GLU A 249 -3.84 -9.60 -7.47
C GLU A 249 -4.85 -9.56 -6.32
N ALA A 250 -4.40 -9.82 -5.08
CA ALA A 250 -5.23 -9.70 -3.89
C ALA A 250 -5.72 -8.25 -3.69
N ALA A 251 -4.88 -7.27 -4.05
CA ALA A 251 -5.22 -5.85 -4.06
C ALA A 251 -6.00 -5.41 -5.32
N ASP A 252 -6.52 -6.32 -6.15
CA ASP A 252 -7.23 -6.04 -7.42
C ASP A 252 -6.43 -5.13 -8.40
N LYS A 253 -5.10 -5.13 -8.27
CA LYS A 253 -4.12 -4.43 -9.12
C LYS A 253 -3.44 -5.41 -10.07
N LYS A 254 -4.24 -6.21 -10.78
CA LYS A 254 -3.73 -7.26 -11.67
C LYS A 254 -2.80 -6.66 -12.75
N LEU A 255 -1.60 -7.23 -12.86
CA LEU A 255 -0.67 -6.91 -13.93
C LEU A 255 -1.15 -7.52 -15.25
N GLU A 256 -1.09 -6.75 -16.33
CA GLU A 256 -1.44 -7.17 -17.69
C GLU A 256 -0.20 -7.03 -18.59
N GLY A 257 -0.12 -7.87 -19.62
CA GLY A 257 0.95 -7.82 -20.63
C GLY A 257 1.67 -9.15 -20.82
N GLU A 258 2.45 -9.23 -21.88
CA GLU A 258 3.39 -10.32 -22.13
C GLU A 258 4.71 -9.99 -21.45
N GLY A 259 5.21 -10.93 -20.65
CA GLY A 259 6.34 -10.65 -19.77
C GLY A 259 7.69 -10.61 -20.49
N ALA A 260 8.66 -9.93 -19.88
CA ALA A 260 9.91 -9.55 -20.54
C ALA A 260 11.16 -10.30 -20.01
N LEU A 261 11.05 -11.61 -19.73
CA LEU A 261 12.21 -12.36 -19.20
C LEU A 261 13.35 -12.52 -20.21
N ASP A 262 13.04 -12.58 -21.51
CA ASP A 262 14.04 -12.70 -22.58
C ASP A 262 14.97 -11.47 -22.69
N ALA A 263 14.60 -10.35 -22.06
CA ALA A 263 15.44 -9.16 -21.97
C ALA A 263 16.60 -9.31 -20.97
N PHE A 264 16.60 -10.37 -20.16
CA PHE A 264 17.59 -10.59 -19.11
C PHE A 264 18.45 -11.82 -19.42
N ALA A 265 19.76 -11.68 -19.22
CA ALA A 265 20.73 -12.71 -19.57
C ALA A 265 20.58 -14.03 -18.78
N ASP A 266 19.88 -14.00 -17.65
CA ASP A 266 19.61 -15.13 -16.75
C ASP A 266 18.09 -15.36 -16.56
N GLY A 267 17.27 -14.92 -17.51
CA GLY A 267 15.82 -15.09 -17.47
C GLY A 267 15.38 -16.56 -17.45
N ASP A 268 16.17 -17.45 -18.04
CA ASP A 268 15.96 -18.89 -18.05
C ASP A 268 16.31 -19.58 -16.72
N GLU A 269 17.08 -18.92 -15.85
CA GLU A 269 17.39 -19.41 -14.49
C GLU A 269 16.22 -19.24 -13.50
N VAL A 270 15.16 -18.50 -13.87
CA VAL A 270 13.97 -18.31 -13.04
C VAL A 270 13.24 -19.64 -12.87
N ALA A 271 13.00 -20.04 -11.62
CA ALA A 271 12.26 -21.27 -11.33
C ALA A 271 10.84 -21.24 -11.92
N GLU A 272 10.37 -22.40 -12.40
CA GLU A 272 9.09 -22.52 -13.12
C GLU A 272 7.91 -21.88 -12.38
N TYR A 273 7.83 -22.06 -11.05
CA TYR A 273 6.76 -21.51 -10.23
C TYR A 273 6.73 -19.97 -10.18
N ALA A 274 7.84 -19.30 -10.49
CA ALA A 274 8.00 -17.85 -10.45
C ALA A 274 8.08 -17.21 -11.83
N LYS A 275 8.19 -17.99 -12.92
CA LYS A 275 8.38 -17.46 -14.28
C LYS A 275 7.32 -16.46 -14.68
N SER A 276 6.04 -16.81 -14.53
CA SER A 276 4.93 -15.91 -14.88
C SER A 276 4.97 -14.60 -14.07
N SER A 277 5.14 -14.70 -12.75
CA SER A 277 5.21 -13.54 -11.86
C SER A 277 6.41 -12.64 -12.17
N ALA A 278 7.58 -13.23 -12.41
CA ALA A 278 8.79 -12.50 -12.77
C ALA A 278 8.65 -11.80 -14.13
N ALA A 279 8.07 -12.48 -15.11
CA ALA A 279 7.85 -11.93 -16.44
C ALA A 279 6.88 -10.73 -16.39
N LEU A 280 5.77 -10.85 -15.66
CA LEU A 280 4.80 -9.77 -15.47
C LEU A 280 5.39 -8.55 -14.76
N LEU A 281 6.11 -8.76 -13.66
CA LEU A 281 6.72 -7.66 -12.89
C LEU A 281 7.86 -6.97 -13.65
N ALA A 282 8.58 -7.72 -14.48
CA ALA A 282 9.57 -7.15 -15.38
C ALA A 282 8.90 -6.33 -16.50
N GLY A 283 7.90 -6.90 -17.17
CA GLY A 283 7.16 -6.22 -18.24
C GLY A 283 6.39 -4.98 -17.76
N SER A 284 6.00 -4.95 -16.49
CA SER A 284 5.32 -3.79 -15.87
C SER A 284 6.26 -2.68 -15.42
N GLY A 285 7.59 -2.89 -15.46
CA GLY A 285 8.60 -1.95 -14.97
C GLY A 285 8.68 -1.85 -13.44
N ILE A 286 8.00 -2.74 -12.70
CA ILE A 286 8.14 -2.80 -11.24
C ILE A 286 9.52 -3.38 -10.90
N VAL A 287 9.94 -4.43 -11.63
CA VAL A 287 11.27 -5.03 -11.51
C VAL A 287 12.12 -4.75 -12.75
N ASN A 288 13.17 -3.94 -12.61
CA ASN A 288 14.06 -3.58 -13.73
C ASN A 288 15.35 -4.43 -13.81
N GLY A 289 15.45 -5.49 -12.99
CA GLY A 289 16.68 -6.27 -12.85
C GLY A 289 17.86 -5.49 -12.25
N MET A 290 19.05 -6.06 -12.36
CA MET A 290 20.34 -5.49 -11.97
C MET A 290 21.41 -5.90 -12.98
N ASN A 291 22.09 -4.92 -13.60
CA ASN A 291 23.16 -5.17 -14.57
C ASN A 291 22.77 -6.14 -15.71
N GLY A 292 21.57 -5.98 -16.28
CA GLY A 292 21.06 -6.83 -17.37
C GLY A 292 20.60 -8.23 -16.93
N LYS A 293 20.46 -8.46 -15.62
CA LYS A 293 20.04 -9.74 -15.03
C LYS A 293 18.81 -9.59 -14.13
N ILE A 294 17.98 -10.63 -14.06
CA ILE A 294 16.95 -10.79 -13.03
C ILE A 294 17.58 -11.20 -11.71
N ALA A 295 18.65 -12.00 -11.71
CA ALA A 295 19.29 -12.60 -10.54
C ALA A 295 18.30 -13.38 -9.64
N PRO A 296 17.58 -14.39 -10.16
CA PRO A 296 16.41 -14.97 -9.49
C PRO A 296 16.70 -15.59 -8.12
N LYS A 297 17.90 -16.16 -7.93
CA LYS A 297 18.32 -16.83 -6.69
C LYS A 297 19.05 -15.89 -5.71
N ALA A 298 19.38 -14.68 -6.11
CA ALA A 298 20.03 -13.72 -5.22
C ALA A 298 19.06 -13.26 -4.14
N TYR A 299 19.60 -12.98 -2.96
CA TYR A 299 18.85 -12.30 -1.90
C TYR A 299 18.67 -10.82 -2.22
N PHE A 300 17.71 -10.23 -1.53
CA PHE A 300 17.19 -8.90 -1.82
C PHE A 300 17.32 -8.02 -0.57
N THR A 301 17.72 -6.76 -0.73
CA THR A 301 17.98 -5.88 0.43
C THR A 301 16.76 -5.05 0.82
N ARG A 302 16.78 -4.51 2.05
CA ARG A 302 15.75 -3.58 2.55
C ARG A 302 15.59 -2.34 1.66
N ALA A 303 16.68 -1.76 1.15
CA ALA A 303 16.62 -0.64 0.20
C ALA A 303 15.95 -1.01 -1.12
N GLN A 304 16.24 -2.20 -1.65
CA GLN A 304 15.60 -2.66 -2.88
C GLN A 304 14.10 -2.88 -2.64
N ALA A 305 13.69 -3.34 -1.45
CA ALA A 305 12.28 -3.50 -1.10
C ALA A 305 11.52 -2.18 -1.11
N ALA A 306 12.09 -1.12 -0.52
CA ALA A 306 11.50 0.21 -0.56
C ALA A 306 11.27 0.68 -2.02
N VAL A 307 12.24 0.49 -2.91
CA VAL A 307 12.10 0.84 -4.34
C VAL A 307 11.00 0.05 -5.05
N ILE A 308 10.85 -1.24 -4.74
CA ILE A 308 9.74 -2.03 -5.32
C ILE A 308 8.39 -1.52 -4.84
N LEU A 309 8.24 -1.21 -3.54
CA LEU A 309 6.99 -0.68 -2.99
C LEU A 309 6.66 0.69 -3.56
N GLU A 310 7.64 1.58 -3.71
CA GLU A 310 7.45 2.88 -4.35
C GLU A 310 7.00 2.74 -5.81
N ARG A 311 7.62 1.82 -6.57
CA ARG A 311 7.20 1.55 -7.96
C ARG A 311 5.80 0.98 -8.04
N ILE A 312 5.41 0.11 -7.10
CA ILE A 312 4.02 -0.38 -6.98
C ILE A 312 3.08 0.79 -6.71
N TRP A 313 3.41 1.66 -5.77
CA TRP A 313 2.62 2.84 -5.42
C TRP A 313 2.46 3.83 -6.58
N ASN A 314 3.50 3.96 -7.42
CA ASN A 314 3.51 4.80 -8.62
C ASN A 314 3.07 4.09 -9.91
N TRP A 315 2.75 2.81 -9.87
CA TRP A 315 2.60 1.99 -11.08
C TRP A 315 1.53 2.50 -12.06
N GLU A 316 0.41 3.02 -11.55
CA GLU A 316 -0.64 3.60 -12.41
C GLU A 316 -0.18 4.88 -13.12
N LEU A 317 0.76 5.63 -12.52
CA LEU A 317 1.42 6.77 -13.18
C LEU A 317 2.42 6.27 -14.24
N ILE A 318 3.18 5.20 -13.96
CA ILE A 318 4.17 4.63 -14.89
C ILE A 318 3.49 4.19 -16.21
N LYS A 319 2.27 3.61 -16.15
CA LYS A 319 1.50 3.26 -17.35
C LYS A 319 1.19 4.46 -18.26
N THR A 320 1.11 5.68 -17.71
CA THR A 320 0.80 6.89 -18.48
C THR A 320 2.02 7.55 -19.11
N VAL A 321 3.23 7.22 -18.65
CA VAL A 321 4.50 7.79 -19.16
C VAL A 321 5.10 6.93 -20.28
N ASN A 322 4.82 5.62 -20.27
CA ASN A 322 5.32 4.67 -21.28
C ASN A 322 4.32 4.41 -22.44
N ARG A 323 3.35 5.31 -22.65
CA ARG A 323 2.45 5.35 -23.82
C ARG A 323 2.66 6.64 -24.58
#